data_AF-A0A9W4LQT0-F1
#
_entry.id   AF-A0A9W4LQT0-F1
#
_cell.length_a   1.000
_cell.length_b   1.000
_cell.length_c   1.000
_cell.angle_alpha   90.00
_cell.angle_beta   90.00
_cell.angle_gamma   90.00
#
_symmetry.space_group_name_H-M   'P 1'
#
loop_
_entity.id
_entity.type
_entity.pdbx_description
1 polymer ?
#
loop_
_entity_poly.entity_id
_entity_poly.type
_entity_poly.pdbx_seq_one_letter_code
_entity_poly.pdbx_strand_id
1 'polypeptide(L)'
;MNGIASALGIPPFAIYFAVAVIAFGSLWGYGAWKYHDGYVTGKAEASNAAEAARLVERGRQDKANADARDAARKREEWLAKENTRLQSLLDENANEADQDPRRDEPALSSDGVQRLNKVRRLSPKPISPTGEL
;
A
#
# COMPACT_ATOMS: atom_id res chain seq x y z
N MET A 1 37.03 -49.76 -39.01
CA MET A 1 35.56 -49.56 -39.09
C MET A 1 34.93 -50.19 -40.33
N ASN A 2 35.67 -50.42 -41.43
CA ASN A 2 35.13 -51.05 -42.65
C ASN A 2 34.75 -52.54 -42.50
N GLY A 3 35.34 -53.27 -41.53
CA GLY A 3 35.03 -54.69 -41.30
C GLY A 3 33.63 -54.97 -40.76
N ILE A 4 33.05 -54.03 -39.99
CA ILE A 4 31.69 -54.16 -39.43
C ILE A 4 30.63 -53.83 -40.49
N ALA A 5 30.91 -52.85 -41.36
CA ALA A 5 30.07 -52.49 -42.50
C ALA A 5 29.93 -53.64 -43.50
N SER A 6 31.05 -54.27 -43.86
CA SER A 6 31.07 -55.43 -44.76
C SER A 6 30.41 -56.66 -44.17
N ALA A 7 30.52 -56.90 -42.85
CA ALA A 7 29.91 -58.07 -42.20
C ALA A 7 28.37 -58.02 -42.13
N LEU A 8 27.78 -56.81 -42.20
CA LEU A 8 26.33 -56.60 -42.13
C LEU A 8 25.69 -56.29 -43.49
N GLY A 9 26.48 -56.23 -44.58
CA GLY A 9 25.98 -55.85 -45.92
C GLY A 9 25.50 -54.40 -46.02
N ILE A 10 25.80 -53.57 -45.01
CA ILE A 10 25.36 -52.17 -44.94
C ILE A 10 26.44 -51.31 -45.58
N PRO A 11 26.09 -50.42 -46.53
CA PRO A 11 27.07 -49.59 -47.17
C PRO A 11 27.72 -48.64 -46.14
N PRO A 12 29.05 -48.44 -46.17
CA PRO A 12 29.78 -47.69 -45.13
C PRO A 12 29.20 -46.30 -44.86
N PHE A 13 28.68 -45.61 -45.88
CA PHE A 13 28.07 -44.29 -45.74
C PHE A 13 26.83 -44.30 -44.83
N ALA A 14 26.06 -45.39 -44.79
CA ALA A 14 24.87 -45.49 -43.94
C ALA A 14 25.25 -45.58 -42.46
N ILE A 15 26.40 -46.19 -42.14
CA ILE A 15 26.93 -46.21 -40.77
C ILE A 15 27.41 -44.81 -40.37
N TYR A 16 28.14 -44.11 -41.24
CA TYR A 16 28.55 -42.73 -40.98
C TYR A 16 27.34 -41.79 -40.81
N PHE A 17 26.30 -41.96 -41.63
CA PHE A 17 25.06 -41.20 -41.51
C PHE A 17 24.33 -41.49 -40.19
N ALA A 18 24.20 -42.78 -39.80
CA ALA A 18 23.59 -43.15 -38.53
C ALA A 18 24.35 -42.56 -37.32
N VAL A 19 25.68 -42.61 -37.34
CA VAL A 19 26.52 -42.00 -36.30
C VAL A 19 26.34 -40.47 -36.28
N ALA A 20 26.29 -39.83 -37.45
CA ALA A 20 26.07 -38.39 -37.55
C ALA A 20 24.69 -37.97 -37.00
N VAL A 21 23.63 -38.72 -37.29
CA VAL A 21 22.28 -38.47 -36.77
C VAL A 21 22.24 -38.65 -35.25
N ILE A 22 22.86 -39.70 -34.71
CA ILE A 22 22.93 -39.92 -33.27
C ILE A 22 23.71 -38.80 -32.58
N ALA A 23 24.87 -38.42 -33.13
CA ALA A 23 25.69 -37.34 -32.59
C ALA A 23 24.95 -35.99 -32.62
N PHE A 24 24.26 -35.68 -33.73
CA PHE A 24 23.50 -34.45 -33.84
C PHE A 24 22.27 -34.43 -32.92
N GLY A 25 21.52 -35.54 -32.86
CA GLY A 25 20.35 -35.68 -32.00
C GLY A 25 20.70 -35.59 -30.51
N SER A 26 21.83 -36.16 -30.10
CA SER A 26 22.31 -36.07 -28.71
C SER A 26 22.81 -34.66 -28.36
N LEU A 27 23.50 -33.97 -29.26
CA LEU A 27 23.90 -32.57 -29.05
C LEU A 27 22.68 -31.65 -28.94
N TRP A 28 21.71 -31.81 -29.85
CA TRP A 28 20.46 -31.06 -29.86
C TRP A 28 19.63 -31.31 -28.59
N GLY A 29 19.45 -32.59 -28.23
CA GLY A 29 18.70 -32.98 -27.03
C GLY A 29 19.32 -32.43 -25.74
N TYR A 30 20.65 -32.45 -25.63
CA TYR A 30 21.36 -31.85 -24.50
C TYR A 30 21.17 -30.33 -24.43
N GLY A 31 21.26 -29.63 -25.57
CA GLY A 31 21.03 -28.18 -25.64
C GLY A 31 19.60 -27.79 -25.24
N ALA A 32 18.61 -28.52 -25.76
CA ALA A 32 17.20 -28.31 -25.41
C ALA A 32 16.92 -28.57 -23.93
N TRP A 33 17.50 -29.63 -23.36
CA TRP A 33 17.37 -29.94 -21.93
C TRP A 33 17.98 -28.84 -21.05
N LYS A 34 19.20 -28.38 -21.35
CA LYS A 34 19.86 -27.30 -20.60
C LYS A 34 19.10 -25.99 -20.68
N TYR A 35 18.56 -25.65 -21.85
CA TYR A 35 17.75 -24.45 -22.02
C TYR A 35 16.46 -24.53 -21.20
N HIS A 36 15.76 -25.66 -21.24
CA HIS A 36 14.54 -25.87 -20.46
C HIS A 36 14.80 -25.83 -18.95
N ASP A 37 15.87 -26.48 -18.49
CA ASP A 37 16.27 -26.48 -17.08
C ASP A 37 16.57 -25.04 -16.60
N GLY A 38 17.36 -24.28 -17.38
CA GLY A 38 17.64 -22.87 -17.10
C GLY A 38 16.39 -21.97 -17.10
N TYR A 39 15.41 -22.25 -17.96
CA TYR A 39 14.16 -21.52 -17.99
C TYR A 39 13.29 -21.80 -16.75
N VAL A 40 13.22 -23.06 -16.33
CA VAL A 40 12.46 -23.46 -15.12
C VAL A 40 13.10 -22.87 -13.87
N THR A 41 14.43 -22.97 -13.73
CA THR A 41 15.14 -22.39 -12.58
C THR A 41 15.04 -20.88 -12.57
N GLY A 42 15.25 -20.20 -13.71
CA GLY A 42 15.10 -18.75 -13.82
C GLY A 42 13.68 -18.27 -13.49
N LYS A 43 12.65 -19.02 -13.89
CA LYS A 43 11.26 -18.71 -13.54
C LYS A 43 11.00 -18.87 -12.03
N ALA A 44 11.56 -19.90 -11.40
CA ALA A 44 11.44 -20.11 -9.96
C ALA A 44 12.15 -19.00 -9.17
N GLU A 45 13.38 -18.63 -9.57
CA GLU A 45 14.14 -17.54 -8.97
C GLU A 45 13.41 -16.20 -9.10
N ALA A 46 12.89 -15.88 -10.30
CA ALA A 46 12.12 -14.67 -10.53
C ALA A 46 10.84 -14.62 -9.69
N SER A 47 10.14 -15.76 -9.55
CA SER A 47 8.95 -15.87 -8.70
C SER A 47 9.29 -15.60 -7.23
N ASN A 48 10.36 -16.23 -6.72
CA ASN A 48 10.80 -16.05 -5.35
C ASN A 48 11.24 -14.60 -5.06
N ALA A 49 11.96 -13.98 -5.99
CA ALA A 49 12.36 -12.57 -5.88
C ALA A 49 11.14 -11.64 -5.88
N ALA A 50 10.15 -11.89 -6.74
CA ALA A 50 8.91 -11.12 -6.77
C ALA A 50 8.10 -11.28 -5.48
N GLU A 51 8.05 -12.48 -4.90
CA GLU A 51 7.37 -12.73 -3.63
C GLU A 51 8.07 -12.05 -2.46
N ALA A 52 9.40 -12.11 -2.40
CA ALA A 52 10.19 -11.38 -1.39
C ALA A 52 9.96 -9.86 -1.48
N ALA A 53 9.97 -9.30 -2.70
CA ALA A 53 9.68 -7.88 -2.92
C ALA A 53 8.25 -7.49 -2.48
N ARG A 54 7.26 -8.36 -2.77
CA ARG A 54 5.88 -8.17 -2.32
C ARG A 54 5.74 -8.14 -0.80
N LEU A 55 6.47 -9.01 -0.09
CA LEU A 55 6.44 -9.04 1.37
C LEU A 55 7.04 -7.78 1.99
N VAL A 56 8.15 -7.27 1.43
CA VAL A 56 8.76 -6.00 1.88
C VAL A 56 7.80 -4.84 1.67
N GLU A 57 7.19 -4.74 0.48
CA GLU A 57 6.26 -3.65 0.18
C GLU A 57 4.98 -3.74 1.04
N ARG A 58 4.47 -4.95 1.28
CA ARG A 58 3.35 -5.16 2.22
C ARG A 58 3.71 -4.65 3.61
N GLY A 59 4.90 -4.98 4.13
CA GLY A 59 5.35 -4.49 5.43
C GLY A 59 5.44 -2.95 5.49
N ARG A 60 5.90 -2.30 4.41
CA ARG A 60 5.93 -0.84 4.30
C ARG A 60 4.52 -0.24 4.34
N GLN A 61 3.58 -0.83 3.61
CA GLN A 61 2.18 -0.40 3.58
C GLN A 61 1.49 -0.61 4.92
N ASP A 62 1.70 -1.75 5.57
CA ASP A 62 1.12 -2.06 6.88
C ASP A 62 1.59 -1.06 7.93
N LYS A 63 2.88 -0.71 7.93
CA LYS A 63 3.42 0.33 8.82
C LYS A 63 2.78 1.69 8.56
N ALA A 64 2.74 2.13 7.30
CA ALA A 64 2.13 3.41 6.94
C ALA A 64 0.63 3.47 7.32
N ASN A 65 -0.10 2.35 7.15
CA ASN A 65 -1.49 2.24 7.54
C ASN A 65 -1.69 2.27 9.06
N ALA A 66 -0.79 1.63 9.82
CA ALA A 66 -0.82 1.68 11.28
C ALA A 66 -0.59 3.10 11.78
N ASP A 67 0.43 3.79 11.25
CA ASP A 67 0.73 5.19 11.60
C ASP A 67 -0.45 6.11 11.25
N ALA A 68 -1.09 5.92 10.09
CA ALA A 68 -2.26 6.68 9.68
C ALA A 68 -3.48 6.44 10.59
N ARG A 69 -3.74 5.18 10.99
CA ARG A 69 -4.82 4.84 11.92
C ARG A 69 -4.59 5.46 13.30
N ASP A 70 -3.35 5.45 13.79
CA ASP A 70 -3.00 6.07 15.06
C ASP A 70 -3.15 7.59 15.02
N ALA A 71 -2.77 8.24 13.93
CA ALA A 71 -2.99 9.67 13.73
C ALA A 71 -4.49 10.00 13.66
N ALA A 72 -5.29 9.20 12.96
CA ALA A 72 -6.74 9.36 12.89
C ALA A 72 -7.38 9.21 14.27
N ARG A 73 -7.00 8.19 15.05
CA ARG A 73 -7.50 7.98 16.43
C ARG A 73 -7.20 9.18 17.32
N LYS A 74 -5.96 9.70 17.30
CA LYS A 74 -5.59 10.90 18.06
C LYS A 74 -6.43 12.12 17.66
N ARG A 75 -6.73 12.26 16.36
CA ARG A 75 -7.58 13.35 15.85
C ARG A 75 -9.03 13.21 16.29
N GLU A 76 -9.57 12.00 16.29
CA GLU A 76 -10.91 11.72 16.82
C GLU A 76 -11.01 12.01 18.32
N GLU A 77 -10.01 11.58 19.11
CA GLU A 77 -9.95 11.89 20.54
C GLU A 77 -9.86 13.40 20.81
N TRP A 78 -9.09 14.13 20.01
CA TRP A 78 -9.01 15.59 20.09
C TRP A 78 -10.35 16.24 19.73
N LEU A 79 -10.97 15.82 18.63
CA LEU A 79 -12.29 16.33 18.21
C LEU A 79 -13.36 16.04 19.26
N ALA A 80 -13.35 14.86 19.88
CA ALA A 80 -14.30 14.50 20.94
C ALA A 80 -14.13 15.40 22.17
N LYS A 81 -12.89 15.62 22.62
CA LYS A 81 -12.61 16.53 23.74
C LYS A 81 -13.01 17.96 23.43
N GLU A 82 -12.70 18.43 22.22
CA GLU A 82 -13.04 19.78 21.80
C GLU A 82 -14.56 19.97 21.67
N ASN A 83 -15.28 18.95 21.20
CA ASN A 83 -16.74 18.98 21.12
C ASN A 83 -17.36 19.07 22.53
N THR A 84 -16.90 18.25 23.48
CA THR A 84 -17.35 18.34 24.88
C THR A 84 -17.06 19.72 25.49
N ARG A 85 -15.87 20.30 25.20
CA ARG A 85 -15.50 21.65 25.65
C ARG A 85 -16.43 22.72 25.08
N LEU A 86 -16.69 22.67 23.78
CA LEU A 86 -17.59 23.60 23.09
C LEU A 86 -19.02 23.46 23.61
N GLN A 87 -19.48 22.25 23.90
CA GLN A 87 -20.81 22.01 24.44
C GLN A 87 -20.96 22.58 25.85
N SER A 88 -19.97 22.38 26.73
CA SER A 88 -19.93 23.02 28.06
C SER A 88 -20.00 24.55 27.96
N LEU A 89 -19.26 25.15 27.03
CA LEU A 89 -19.27 26.60 26.81
C LEU A 89 -20.61 27.10 26.26
N LEU A 90 -21.29 26.32 25.42
CA LEU A 90 -22.63 26.65 24.94
C LEU A 90 -23.63 26.64 26.09
N ASP A 91 -23.58 25.61 26.94
CA ASP A 91 -24.46 25.49 28.12
C ASP A 91 -24.21 26.63 29.12
N GLU A 92 -22.95 26.98 29.37
CA GLU A 92 -22.58 28.14 30.20
C GLU A 92 -23.14 29.44 29.63
N ASN A 93 -22.94 29.69 28.33
CA ASN A 93 -23.46 30.91 27.68
C ASN A 93 -25.00 30.94 27.65
N ALA A 94 -25.67 29.80 27.51
CA ALA A 94 -27.12 29.69 27.55
C ALA A 94 -27.65 30.04 28.95
N ASN A 95 -27.03 29.49 30.00
CA ASN A 95 -27.36 29.81 31.39
C ASN A 95 -27.12 31.29 31.70
N GLU A 96 -26.01 31.87 31.23
CA GLU A 96 -25.72 33.31 31.37
C GLU A 96 -26.75 34.18 30.62
N ALA A 97 -27.26 33.72 29.48
CA ALA A 97 -28.28 34.43 28.71
C ALA A 97 -29.66 34.37 29.36
N ASP A 98 -30.03 33.23 29.97
CA ASP A 98 -31.30 33.08 30.69
C ASP A 98 -31.34 33.91 31.98
N GLN A 99 -30.19 34.18 32.59
CA GLN A 99 -30.05 35.04 33.76
C GLN A 99 -29.85 36.52 33.43
N ASP A 100 -29.86 36.91 32.15
CA ASP A 100 -29.65 38.30 31.73
C ASP A 100 -30.90 39.16 32.04
N PRO A 101 -30.81 40.14 32.97
CA PRO A 101 -31.94 40.98 33.32
C PRO A 101 -32.37 41.93 32.18
N ARG A 102 -31.55 42.07 31.13
CA ARG A 102 -31.83 42.88 29.94
C ARG A 102 -32.26 42.02 28.74
N ARG A 103 -32.62 40.76 28.96
CA ARG A 103 -33.01 39.81 27.91
C ARG A 103 -34.13 40.31 27.00
N ASP A 104 -35.11 41.02 27.56
CA ASP A 104 -36.30 41.49 26.82
C ASP A 104 -36.08 42.83 26.09
N GLU A 105 -34.88 43.40 26.17
CA GLU A 105 -34.55 44.63 25.44
C GLU A 105 -34.37 44.33 23.94
N PRO A 106 -34.87 45.20 23.03
CA PRO A 106 -34.78 44.98 21.58
C PRO A 106 -33.35 45.08 21.01
N ALA A 107 -32.38 45.50 21.82
CA ALA A 107 -30.98 45.61 21.46
C ALA A 107 -30.14 44.61 22.25
N LEU A 108 -29.10 44.07 21.61
CA LEU A 108 -28.18 43.15 22.28
C LEU A 108 -27.47 43.86 23.44
N SER A 109 -27.56 43.31 24.65
CA SER A 109 -26.84 43.82 25.81
C SER A 109 -25.32 43.76 25.55
N SER A 110 -24.55 44.65 26.20
CA SER A 110 -23.07 44.61 26.15
C SER A 110 -22.53 43.23 26.52
N ASP A 111 -23.18 42.57 27.47
CA ASP A 111 -22.83 41.23 27.94
C ASP A 111 -23.19 40.17 26.89
N GLY A 112 -24.34 40.32 26.21
CA GLY A 112 -24.70 39.50 25.05
C GLY A 112 -23.68 39.56 23.91
N VAL A 113 -23.12 40.74 23.62
CA VAL A 113 -22.05 40.90 22.63
C VAL A 113 -20.76 40.20 23.08
N GLN A 114 -20.43 40.25 24.36
CA GLN A 114 -19.24 39.56 24.92
C GLN A 114 -19.40 38.03 24.86
N ARG A 115 -20.58 37.50 25.18
CA ARG A 115 -20.91 36.05 25.05
C ARG A 115 -20.71 35.56 23.61
N LEU A 116 -21.27 36.27 22.63
CA LEU A 116 -21.08 35.94 21.21
C LEU A 116 -19.61 36.00 20.77
N ASN A 117 -18.85 37.00 21.25
CA ASN A 117 -17.44 37.12 20.94
C ASN A 117 -16.57 36.03 21.59
N LYS A 118 -16.93 35.51 22.78
CA LYS A 118 -16.27 34.34 23.37
C LYS A 118 -16.36 33.13 22.44
N VAL A 119 -17.57 32.80 21.95
CA VAL A 119 -17.79 31.67 21.04
C VAL A 119 -17.06 31.87 19.71
N ARG A 120 -17.13 33.07 19.13
CA ARG A 120 -16.48 33.40 17.85
C ARG A 120 -14.96 33.33 17.91
N ARG A 121 -14.34 33.73 19.03
CA ARG A 121 -12.87 33.66 19.22
C ARG A 121 -12.38 32.25 19.51
N LEU A 122 -13.23 31.38 20.05
CA LEU A 122 -12.90 30.01 20.42
C LEU A 122 -13.23 28.99 19.33
N SER A 123 -14.03 29.39 18.33
CA SER A 123 -14.25 28.60 17.13
C SER A 123 -12.90 28.37 16.44
N PRO A 124 -12.48 27.12 16.18
CA PRO A 124 -11.23 26.87 15.49
C PRO A 124 -11.26 27.63 14.15
N LYS A 125 -10.17 28.33 13.82
CA LYS A 125 -10.02 28.92 12.48
C LYS A 125 -10.32 27.83 11.46
N PRO A 126 -11.08 28.13 10.39
CA PRO A 126 -11.32 27.14 9.34
C PRO A 126 -9.97 26.60 8.92
N ILE A 127 -9.79 25.29 9.05
CA ILE A 127 -8.58 24.60 8.63
C ILE A 127 -8.43 24.95 7.16
N SER A 128 -7.37 25.70 6.83
CA SER A 128 -6.97 25.93 5.44
C SER A 128 -7.03 24.59 4.71
N PRO A 129 -7.49 24.50 3.44
CA PRO A 129 -7.51 23.24 2.70
C PRO A 129 -6.14 22.54 2.64
N THR A 130 -5.06 23.22 3.01
CA THR A 130 -3.69 22.69 3.13
C THR A 130 -3.36 22.01 4.47
N GLY A 131 -4.21 22.05 5.49
CA GLY A 131 -4.04 21.24 6.72
C GLY A 131 -2.86 21.60 7.61
N GLU A 132 -2.24 22.77 7.45
CA GLU A 132 -1.22 23.26 8.39
C GLU A 132 -1.88 23.99 9.57
N LEU A 133 -1.47 23.58 10.77
CA LEU A 133 -1.82 24.23 12.05
C LEU A 133 -0.99 25.50 12.26
#